data_AF-A0A8T0FHN1-F1
#
_entry.id   AF-A0A8T0FHN1-F1
#
_cell.length_a   1.000
_cell.length_b   1.000
_cell.length_c   1.000
_cell.angle_alpha   90.00
_cell.angle_beta   90.00
_cell.angle_gamma   90.00
#
_symmetry.space_group_name_H-M   'P 1'
#
loop_
_entity.id
_entity.type
_entity.pdbx_description
1 polymer ?
#
loop_
_entity_poly.entity_id
_entity_poly.type
_entity_poly.pdbx_seq_one_letter_code
_entity_poly.pdbx_strand_id
1 'polypeptide(L)'
;MNQQDWIGSFLCSCLPIEVPVNETTGFTPSQMLFGRELRLPCDLLFGRPPDVPSSPEEYVHELQERLESVHEFARLNGSTIATEKDEDQVRHEELQDMNFTKGDKVWFWKPIRRKGLSPKLQQIGTVHITVLKRLNDVCDSYPKSKNSRLG
;
A
#
# COMPACT_ATOMS: atom_id res chain seq x y z
N MET A 1 -9.51 -23.82 -17.50
CA MET A 1 -9.72 -22.57 -16.74
C MET A 1 -8.59 -21.63 -17.11
N ASN A 2 -8.88 -20.63 -17.94
CA ASN A 2 -7.87 -19.83 -18.62
C ASN A 2 -7.36 -18.73 -17.66
N GLN A 3 -6.05 -18.48 -17.67
CA GLN A 3 -5.38 -17.54 -16.76
C GLN A 3 -5.76 -16.06 -17.01
N GLN A 4 -6.59 -15.77 -18.01
CA GLN A 4 -7.00 -14.41 -18.38
C GLN A 4 -8.44 -14.06 -17.96
N ASP A 5 -9.23 -15.06 -17.59
CA ASP A 5 -10.67 -14.88 -17.30
C ASP A 5 -10.90 -14.05 -16.02
N TRP A 6 -9.94 -14.07 -15.09
CA TRP A 6 -10.04 -13.33 -13.84
C TRP A 6 -9.90 -11.82 -14.03
N ILE A 7 -9.25 -11.32 -15.08
CA ILE A 7 -9.08 -9.87 -15.29
C ILE A 7 -10.42 -9.23 -15.67
N GLY A 8 -11.19 -9.89 -16.55
CA GLY A 8 -12.54 -9.43 -16.92
C GLY A 8 -13.54 -9.54 -15.77
N SER A 9 -13.43 -10.60 -14.95
CA SER A 9 -14.24 -10.76 -13.73
C SER A 9 -13.87 -9.73 -12.65
N PHE A 10 -12.58 -9.43 -12.49
CA PHE A 10 -12.05 -8.47 -11.52
C PHE A 10 -12.45 -7.02 -11.85
N LEU A 11 -12.42 -6.62 -13.12
CA LEU A 11 -12.89 -5.28 -13.54
C LEU A 11 -14.40 -5.09 -13.34
N CYS A 12 -15.19 -6.16 -13.35
CA CYS A 12 -16.63 -6.11 -13.12
C CYS A 12 -16.99 -6.13 -11.62
N SER A 13 -16.18 -6.82 -10.79
CA SER A 13 -16.41 -6.93 -9.34
C SER A 13 -15.76 -5.82 -8.51
N CYS A 14 -14.66 -5.24 -8.99
CA CYS A 14 -14.10 -4.03 -8.42
C CYS A 14 -14.95 -2.83 -8.87
N LEU A 15 -15.97 -2.51 -8.09
CA LEU A 15 -16.55 -1.17 -8.14
C LEU A 15 -15.42 -0.14 -8.01
N PRO A 16 -15.44 0.97 -8.77
CA PRO A 16 -14.42 1.98 -8.66
C PRO A 16 -14.42 2.54 -7.23
N ILE A 17 -13.37 2.23 -6.47
CA ILE A 17 -13.04 2.88 -5.18
C ILE A 17 -14.11 2.67 -4.08
N GLU A 18 -14.73 1.49 -4.03
CA GLU A 18 -15.38 1.04 -2.78
C GLU A 18 -14.42 0.18 -1.99
N VAL A 19 -13.45 0.85 -1.39
CA VAL A 19 -12.52 0.23 -0.44
C VAL A 19 -13.22 0.24 0.93
N PRO A 20 -13.20 -0.87 1.69
CA PRO A 20 -13.80 -0.90 3.02
C PRO A 20 -13.19 0.18 3.91
N VAL A 21 -13.97 0.59 4.91
CA VAL A 21 -13.51 1.51 5.96
C VAL A 21 -12.25 0.94 6.59
N ASN A 22 -11.21 1.77 6.69
CA ASN A 22 -9.99 1.37 7.38
C ASN A 22 -10.23 1.43 8.88
N GLU A 23 -9.98 0.32 9.59
CA GLU A 23 -10.19 0.21 11.04
C GLU A 23 -9.39 1.25 11.84
N THR A 24 -8.19 1.62 11.38
CA THR A 24 -7.32 2.63 11.99
C THR A 24 -7.91 4.04 11.86
N THR A 25 -8.33 4.42 10.66
CA THR A 25 -8.76 5.79 10.38
C THR A 25 -10.27 5.97 10.50
N GLY A 26 -11.06 4.90 10.59
CA GLY A 26 -12.52 4.94 10.68
C GLY A 26 -13.24 5.44 9.42
N PHE A 27 -12.51 5.76 8.35
CA PHE A 27 -13.04 6.33 7.10
C PHE A 27 -12.60 5.53 5.87
N THR A 28 -13.36 5.66 4.79
CA THR A 28 -12.97 5.14 3.48
C THR A 28 -11.91 6.04 2.83
N PRO A 29 -11.06 5.51 1.93
CA PRO A 29 -10.13 6.34 1.16
C PRO A 29 -10.83 7.44 0.35
N SER A 30 -12.04 7.17 -0.16
CA SER A 30 -12.87 8.15 -0.87
C SER A 30 -13.23 9.33 0.03
N GLN A 31 -13.68 9.06 1.26
CA GLN A 31 -13.97 10.10 2.25
C GLN A 31 -12.72 10.89 2.64
N MET A 32 -11.56 10.22 2.81
CA MET A 32 -10.31 10.92 3.12
C MET A 32 -9.80 11.81 1.99
N LEU A 33 -10.06 11.46 0.73
CA LEU A 33 -9.57 12.23 -0.42
C LEU A 33 -10.54 13.32 -0.89
N PHE A 34 -11.83 13.03 -0.86
CA PHE A 34 -12.87 13.88 -1.45
C PHE A 34 -13.89 14.40 -0.41
N GLY A 35 -13.72 14.05 0.86
CA GLY A 35 -14.70 14.31 1.92
C GLY A 35 -15.96 13.44 1.83
N ARG A 36 -16.24 12.81 0.69
CA ARG A 36 -17.47 12.04 0.42
C ARG A 36 -17.17 10.69 -0.19
N GLU A 37 -18.18 9.83 -0.15
CA GLU A 37 -18.20 8.65 -1.00
C GLU A 37 -18.33 9.03 -2.47
N LEU A 38 -17.60 8.29 -3.30
CA LEU A 38 -17.69 8.43 -4.75
C LEU A 38 -19.02 7.87 -5.24
N ARG A 39 -19.61 8.53 -6.25
CA ARG A 39 -20.85 8.04 -6.87
C ARG A 39 -20.52 6.86 -7.76
N LEU A 40 -21.11 5.72 -7.44
CA LEU A 40 -21.02 4.55 -8.29
C LEU A 40 -21.76 4.76 -9.62
N PRO A 41 -21.38 4.04 -10.70
CA PRO A 41 -22.19 3.97 -11.91
C PRO A 41 -23.64 3.54 -11.64
N CYS A 42 -23.88 2.63 -10.68
CA CYS A 42 -25.21 2.25 -10.23
C CYS A 42 -25.97 3.42 -9.58
N ASP A 43 -25.31 4.26 -8.76
CA ASP A 43 -25.94 5.45 -8.16
C ASP A 43 -26.38 6.47 -9.21
N LEU A 44 -25.70 6.51 -10.36
CA LEU A 44 -26.08 7.35 -11.49
C LEU A 44 -27.28 6.76 -12.25
N LEU A 45 -27.33 5.44 -12.42
CA LEU A 45 -28.39 4.73 -13.15
C LEU A 45 -29.70 4.66 -12.37
N PHE A 46 -29.64 4.36 -11.07
CA PHE A 46 -30.81 4.22 -10.21
C PHE A 46 -31.19 5.53 -9.52
N GLY A 47 -30.31 6.53 -9.57
CA GLY A 47 -30.51 7.83 -8.96
C GLY A 47 -30.34 7.76 -7.44
N ARG A 48 -29.31 8.42 -6.92
CA ARG A 48 -29.18 8.72 -5.49
C ARG A 48 -29.45 10.21 -5.28
N PRO A 49 -30.26 10.60 -4.27
CA PRO A 49 -30.61 12.00 -4.05
C PRO A 49 -29.33 12.86 -3.97
N PRO A 50 -29.28 14.01 -4.66
CA PRO A 50 -28.14 14.91 -4.54
C PRO A 50 -28.11 15.49 -3.12
N ASP A 51 -26.92 15.56 -2.52
CA ASP A 51 -26.68 16.43 -1.38
C ASP A 51 -26.69 17.85 -1.95
N VAL A 52 -27.86 18.52 -1.93
CA VAL A 52 -28.01 19.86 -2.49
C VAL A 52 -27.83 20.88 -1.36
N PRO A 53 -26.65 21.51 -1.25
CA PRO A 53 -26.48 22.69 -0.39
C PRO A 53 -27.32 23.85 -0.95
N SER A 54 -27.79 24.75 -0.09
CA SER A 54 -28.66 25.85 -0.53
C SER A 54 -27.90 26.85 -1.41
N SER A 55 -26.58 26.96 -1.24
CA SER A 55 -25.69 27.74 -2.12
C SER A 55 -24.35 27.03 -2.42
N PRO A 56 -23.68 27.38 -3.54
CA PRO A 56 -22.34 26.88 -3.85
C PRO A 56 -21.27 27.26 -2.81
N GLU A 57 -21.44 28.38 -2.12
CA GLU A 57 -20.50 28.84 -1.09
C GLU A 57 -20.63 28.00 0.18
N GLU A 58 -21.86 27.69 0.60
CA GLU A 58 -22.15 26.75 1.69
C GLU A 58 -21.57 25.36 1.40
N TYR A 59 -21.68 24.88 0.16
CA TYR A 59 -21.10 23.60 -0.25
C TYR A 59 -19.60 23.50 0.02
N VAL A 60 -18.87 24.54 -0.37
CA VAL A 60 -17.41 24.57 -0.26
C VAL A 60 -17.02 24.61 1.21
N HIS A 61 -17.73 25.40 2.02
CA HIS A 61 -17.50 25.46 3.46
C HIS A 61 -17.76 24.12 4.14
N GLU A 62 -18.90 23.48 3.87
CA GLU A 62 -19.25 22.16 4.41
C GLU A 62 -18.24 21.09 3.98
N LEU A 63 -17.81 21.12 2.71
CA LEU A 63 -16.80 20.20 2.21
C LEU A 63 -15.46 20.36 2.92
N GLN A 64 -15.03 21.60 3.14
CA GLN A 64 -13.78 21.90 3.83
C GLN A 64 -13.84 21.44 5.29
N GLU A 65 -14.91 21.77 6.02
CA GLU A 65 -15.10 21.37 7.42
C GLU A 65 -15.10 19.84 7.58
N ARG A 66 -15.77 19.14 6.67
CA ARG A 66 -15.78 17.67 6.65
C ARG A 66 -14.40 17.10 6.37
N LEU A 67 -13.62 17.69 5.48
CA LEU A 67 -12.27 17.22 5.17
C LEU A 67 -11.32 17.46 6.35
N GLU A 68 -11.41 18.63 6.99
CA GLU A 68 -10.62 18.98 8.17
C GLU A 68 -10.90 18.02 9.34
N SER A 69 -12.18 17.76 9.65
CA SER A 69 -12.58 16.82 10.70
C SER A 69 -12.12 15.39 10.42
N VAL A 70 -12.30 14.87 9.20
CA VAL A 70 -11.82 13.52 8.80
C VAL A 70 -10.31 13.41 8.98
N HIS A 71 -9.55 14.42 8.55
CA HIS A 71 -8.09 14.39 8.69
C HIS A 71 -7.63 14.57 10.13
N GLU A 72 -8.30 15.39 10.93
CA GLU A 72 -7.99 15.55 12.36
C GLU A 72 -8.20 14.23 13.11
N PHE A 73 -9.33 13.57 12.88
CA PHE A 73 -9.60 12.25 13.44
C PHE A 73 -8.58 11.21 12.99
N ALA A 74 -8.23 11.17 11.70
CA ALA A 74 -7.22 10.25 11.20
C ALA A 74 -5.82 10.51 11.78
N ARG A 75 -5.45 11.78 12.03
CA ARG A 75 -4.18 12.14 12.71
C ARG A 75 -4.18 11.73 14.18
N LEU A 76 -5.28 11.94 14.88
CA LEU A 76 -5.44 11.58 16.29
C LEU A 76 -5.36 10.05 16.47
N ASN A 77 -6.08 9.30 15.64
CA ASN A 77 -6.00 7.84 15.69
C ASN A 77 -4.62 7.33 15.24
N GLY A 78 -4.04 7.95 14.21
CA GLY A 78 -2.71 7.62 13.72
C GLY A 78 -1.61 7.75 14.77
N SER A 79 -1.69 8.75 15.67
CA SER A 79 -0.72 8.90 16.76
C SER A 79 -0.89 7.84 17.86
N THR A 80 -2.11 7.45 18.20
CA THR A 80 -2.36 6.35 19.16
C THR A 80 -1.88 5.00 18.65
N ILE A 81 -1.99 4.76 17.35
CA ILE A 81 -1.54 3.52 16.73
C ILE A 81 -0.03 3.52 16.52
N ALA A 82 0.60 4.70 16.37
CA ALA A 82 2.06 4.79 16.36
C ALA A 82 2.67 4.31 17.68
N THR A 83 2.06 4.65 18.83
CA THR A 83 2.54 4.17 20.14
C THR A 83 2.34 2.66 20.35
N GLU A 84 1.28 2.07 19.78
CA GLU A 84 1.09 0.60 19.82
C GLU A 84 2.08 -0.12 18.89
N LYS A 85 2.40 0.49 17.74
CA LYS A 85 3.41 -0.01 16.81
C LYS A 85 4.83 0.12 17.34
N ASP A 86 5.10 0.96 18.34
CA ASP A 86 6.40 0.99 19.01
C ASP A 86 6.70 -0.37 19.68
N GLU A 87 5.69 -1.08 20.22
CA GLU A 87 5.90 -2.42 20.79
C GLU A 87 6.23 -3.46 19.71
N ASP A 88 5.55 -3.42 18.56
CA ASP A 88 5.89 -4.23 17.39
C ASP A 88 7.28 -3.89 16.85
N GLN A 89 7.64 -2.62 16.85
CA GLN A 89 8.95 -2.16 16.41
C GLN A 89 10.05 -2.65 17.36
N VAL A 90 9.85 -2.58 18.68
CA VAL A 90 10.76 -3.19 19.67
C VAL A 90 10.89 -4.70 19.43
N ARG A 91 9.78 -5.41 19.20
CA ARG A 91 9.83 -6.84 18.83
C ARG A 91 10.60 -7.10 17.53
N HIS A 92 10.49 -6.20 16.55
CA HIS A 92 11.23 -6.28 15.29
C HIS A 92 12.72 -5.96 15.46
N GLU A 93 13.08 -5.05 16.35
CA GLU A 93 14.46 -4.68 16.69
C GLU A 93 15.17 -5.84 17.41
N GLU A 94 14.49 -6.53 18.33
CA GLU A 94 15.00 -7.74 19.00
C GLU A 94 15.31 -8.90 18.02
N LEU A 95 14.61 -8.95 16.88
CA LEU A 95 14.86 -9.92 15.82
C LEU A 95 15.97 -9.48 14.83
N GLN A 96 16.39 -8.21 14.89
CA GLN A 96 17.31 -7.57 13.94
C GLN A 96 18.75 -7.43 14.46
N ASP A 97 19.13 -8.12 15.54
CA ASP A 97 20.52 -8.11 16.06
C ASP A 97 21.60 -8.62 15.07
N MET A 98 21.22 -9.01 13.85
CA MET A 98 22.13 -9.31 12.74
C MET A 98 22.61 -8.03 12.04
N ASN A 99 23.39 -7.22 12.75
CA ASN A 99 24.06 -6.06 12.19
C ASN A 99 25.15 -6.50 11.18
N PHE A 100 24.85 -6.43 9.89
CA PHE A 100 25.84 -6.70 8.84
C PHE A 100 26.82 -5.54 8.70
N THR A 101 28.10 -5.86 8.65
CA THR A 101 29.20 -4.92 8.45
C THR A 101 29.72 -4.99 7.01
N LYS A 102 30.40 -3.93 6.57
CA LYS A 102 31.01 -3.89 5.24
C LYS A 102 32.02 -5.03 5.10
N GLY A 103 31.78 -5.92 4.14
CA GLY A 103 32.61 -7.11 3.91
C GLY A 103 31.92 -8.43 4.25
N ASP A 104 30.79 -8.39 4.96
CA ASP A 104 30.05 -9.61 5.31
C ASP A 104 29.39 -10.24 4.08
N LYS A 105 29.41 -11.58 4.04
CA LYS A 105 28.76 -12.37 3.00
C LYS A 105 27.34 -12.70 3.45
N VAL A 106 26.37 -12.17 2.72
CA VAL A 106 24.96 -12.36 3.00
C VAL A 106 24.32 -13.16 1.87
N TRP A 107 23.35 -14.00 2.22
CA TRP A 107 22.52 -14.70 1.25
C TRP A 107 21.50 -13.72 0.66
N PHE A 108 21.61 -13.43 -0.63
CA PHE A 108 20.70 -12.55 -1.35
C PHE A 108 19.62 -13.37 -2.06
N TRP A 109 18.36 -13.07 -1.73
CA TRP A 109 17.19 -13.65 -2.36
C TRP A 109 17.00 -13.14 -3.79
N LYS A 110 17.05 -14.04 -4.78
CA LYS A 110 16.82 -13.74 -6.21
C LYS A 110 15.63 -14.53 -6.75
N PRO A 111 14.41 -13.98 -6.68
CA PRO A 111 13.26 -14.58 -7.34
C PRO A 111 13.43 -14.37 -8.85
N ILE A 112 13.90 -15.41 -9.55
CA ILE A 112 14.00 -15.41 -11.01
C ILE A 112 12.57 -15.53 -11.56
N ARG A 113 12.16 -14.56 -12.39
CA ARG A 113 10.85 -14.57 -13.04
C ARG A 113 10.99 -14.87 -14.53
N ARG A 114 10.44 -15.99 -14.98
CA ARG A 114 10.23 -16.33 -16.38
C ARG A 114 8.81 -15.92 -16.79
N LYS A 115 8.70 -15.18 -17.91
CA LYS A 115 7.41 -14.77 -18.48
C LYS A 115 6.61 -16.02 -18.89
N GLY A 116 5.31 -16.03 -18.63
CA GLY A 116 4.40 -17.13 -19.00
C GLY A 116 4.31 -18.27 -17.97
N LEU A 117 5.07 -18.24 -16.88
CA LEU A 117 4.98 -19.21 -15.79
C LEU A 117 4.44 -18.56 -14.51
N SER A 118 3.63 -19.31 -13.75
CA SER A 118 3.12 -18.86 -12.45
C SER A 118 4.29 -18.57 -11.49
N PRO A 119 4.38 -17.37 -10.88
CA PRO A 119 5.45 -17.03 -9.94
C PRO A 119 5.61 -18.00 -8.77
N LYS A 120 4.52 -18.67 -8.36
CA LYS A 120 4.52 -19.63 -7.24
C LYS A 120 5.22 -20.96 -7.57
N LEU A 121 5.39 -21.29 -8.85
CA LEU A 121 5.97 -22.55 -9.31
C LEU A 121 7.41 -22.41 -9.82
N GLN A 122 8.01 -21.22 -9.67
CA GLN A 122 9.36 -20.96 -10.16
C GLN A 122 10.38 -21.23 -9.06
N GLN A 123 11.51 -21.84 -9.43
CA GLN A 123 12.61 -22.05 -8.50
C GLN A 123 13.19 -20.70 -8.09
N ILE A 124 13.28 -20.51 -6.77
CA ILE A 124 13.87 -19.29 -6.24
C ILE A 124 15.36 -19.53 -6.04
N GLY A 125 16.18 -18.64 -6.58
CA GLY A 125 17.63 -18.71 -6.43
C GLY A 125 18.10 -17.91 -5.23
N THR A 126 19.00 -18.46 -4.43
CA THR A 126 19.73 -17.72 -3.38
C THR A 126 21.19 -17.61 -3.81
N VAL A 127 21.75 -16.40 -3.80
CA VAL A 127 23.15 -16.15 -4.21
C VAL A 127 23.87 -15.41 -3.10
N HIS A 128 25.10 -15.79 -2.78
CA HIS A 128 25.92 -15.05 -1.82
C HIS A 128 26.37 -13.70 -2.43
N ILE A 129 26.21 -12.61 -1.69
CA ILE A 129 26.68 -11.28 -2.08
C ILE A 129 27.35 -10.61 -0.89
N THR A 130 28.40 -9.84 -1.16
CA THR A 130 29.11 -9.06 -0.14
C THR A 130 28.46 -7.69 0.04
N VAL A 131 28.22 -7.30 1.29
CA VAL A 131 27.72 -5.96 1.64
C VAL A 131 28.80 -4.92 1.36
N LEU A 132 28.48 -3.89 0.55
CA LEU A 132 29.42 -2.82 0.22
C LEU A 132 29.39 -1.69 1.26
N LYS A 133 28.20 -1.29 1.66
CA LYS A 133 27.97 -0.17 2.57
C LYS A 133 26.55 -0.25 3.12
N ARG A 134 26.41 -0.01 4.43
CA ARG A 134 25.12 0.20 5.09
C ARG A 134 24.57 1.59 4.78
N LEU A 135 23.29 1.66 4.43
CA LEU A 135 22.57 2.90 4.18
C LEU A 135 21.77 3.31 5.41
N ASN A 136 20.91 2.42 5.91
CA ASN A 136 20.10 2.57 7.13
C ASN A 136 20.16 1.29 7.96
N ASP A 137 19.49 1.28 9.12
CA ASP A 137 19.46 0.10 10.01
C ASP A 137 18.93 -1.17 9.32
N VAL A 138 18.02 -1.00 8.35
CA VAL A 138 17.41 -2.09 7.57
C VAL A 138 17.97 -2.22 6.15
N CYS A 139 18.63 -1.19 5.63
CA CYS A 139 18.97 -1.11 4.20
C CYS A 139 20.48 -1.16 3.95
N ASP A 140 20.93 -2.17 3.21
CA ASP A 140 22.31 -2.33 2.75
C ASP A 140 22.45 -2.19 1.24
N SER A 141 23.61 -1.70 0.81
CA SER A 141 23.96 -1.62 -0.61
C SER A 141 24.85 -2.79 -1.05
N TYR A 142 24.53 -3.32 -2.23
CA TYR A 142 25.18 -4.49 -2.83
C TYR A 142 25.70 -4.17 -4.24
N PRO A 143 26.75 -4.85 -4.74
CA PRO A 143 27.22 -4.65 -6.11
C PRO A 143 26.17 -5.13 -7.12
N LYS A 144 25.93 -4.35 -8.17
CA LYS A 144 25.09 -4.80 -9.30
C LYS A 144 25.75 -6.00 -9.96
N SER A 145 24.98 -7.07 -10.15
CA SER A 145 25.41 -8.24 -10.93
C SER A 145 25.71 -7.83 -12.37
N LYS A 146 26.85 -8.25 -12.92
CA LYS A 146 27.27 -7.95 -14.30
C LYS A 146 26.38 -8.60 -15.38
N ASN A 147 25.45 -9.48 -14.99
CA ASN A 147 24.57 -10.20 -15.92
C ASN A 147 23.17 -9.56 -16.04
N SER A 148 23.12 -8.30 -16.48
CA SER A 148 21.86 -7.64 -16.88
C SER A 148 21.86 -7.25 -18.36
N ARG A 149 22.35 -8.15 -19.22
CA ARG A 149 22.11 -8.12 -20.67
C ARG A 149 21.64 -9.48 -21.16
N LEU A 150 20.32 -9.61 -21.24
CA LEU A 150 19.60 -10.48 -22.15
C LEU A 150 18.40 -9.60 -22.53
N GLY A 151 18.34 -9.01 -23.73
CA GLY A 151 18.14 -9.75 -24.97
C GLY A 151 16.65 -9.92 -25.14
#